data_AF-A0A7V9MPA0-F1
#
_entry.id   AF-A0A7V9MPA0-F1
#
_cell.length_a   1.000
_cell.length_b   1.000
_cell.length_c   1.000
_cell.angle_alpha   90.00
_cell.angle_beta   90.00
_cell.angle_gamma   90.00
#
_symmetry.space_group_name_H-M   'P 1'
#
loop_
_entity.id
_entity.type
_entity.pdbx_description
1 polymer ?
#
loop_
_entity_poly.entity_id
_entity_poly.type
_entity_poly.pdbx_seq_one_letter_code
_entity_poly.pdbx_strand_id
1 'polypeptide(L)'
;MGVILTSLINPLYAINPIWNAGGIVGISATFGTKVNRIGFLTGAYIVCENIQLNAYANRLYCFNSYGPDLKRIENQFNLGITGAFGPETLTLSREAVFFSPVSNFTGKSNSLSYVFKIYSDNISTSQNTGIIGFQSGNFHFFTENDLFIFKGSDKYRTGAVSVIYQNMNMQLGVNLLLWTGNNNDEKKIKIKPGESDYRSEFGYYDLSETKYGKFSHGILAFSGAYALPYSQTISAMAGIDSEQIRHVVQNKFLHDMPFIPKKLNKAINPHFPKLDSNGLPYLKKQDQTMKKSKFFGTVSVNPTLFY
;
A
#
# COMPACT_ATOMS: atom_id res chain seq x y z
N MET A 1 -2.18 -35.58 2.11
CA MET A 1 -3.28 -35.67 1.12
C MET A 1 -4.09 -34.40 1.20
N GLY A 2 -3.68 -33.37 0.44
CA GLY A 2 -4.45 -32.13 0.29
C GLY A 2 -5.26 -32.23 -0.99
N VAL A 3 -6.55 -31.93 -0.92
CA VAL A 3 -7.43 -31.91 -2.09
C VAL A 3 -7.02 -30.73 -2.97
N ILE A 4 -6.42 -31.07 -4.10
CA ILE A 4 -6.05 -30.18 -5.20
C ILE A 4 -7.33 -29.93 -6.00
N LEU A 5 -7.86 -28.72 -5.98
CA LEU A 5 -8.79 -28.25 -7.03
C LEU A 5 -7.95 -27.61 -8.13
N THR A 6 -7.24 -28.45 -8.88
CA THR A 6 -6.84 -28.14 -10.24
C THR A 6 -8.10 -28.09 -11.07
N SER A 7 -8.56 -26.90 -11.45
CA SER A 7 -9.27 -26.79 -12.72
C SER A 7 -8.24 -26.98 -13.82
N LEU A 8 -8.05 -28.24 -14.22
CA LEU A 8 -7.67 -28.58 -15.57
C LEU A 8 -8.74 -28.01 -16.50
N ILE A 9 -8.52 -26.82 -17.04
CA ILE A 9 -9.12 -26.43 -18.31
C ILE A 9 -7.98 -26.40 -19.30
N ASN A 10 -7.67 -27.59 -19.85
CA ASN A 10 -7.22 -27.65 -21.23
C ASN A 10 -8.27 -26.90 -22.06
N PRO A 11 -7.88 -26.01 -23.00
CA PRO A 11 -8.84 -25.35 -23.86
C PRO A 11 -9.44 -26.40 -24.80
N LEU A 12 -10.54 -27.01 -24.37
CA LEU A 12 -11.56 -27.47 -25.30
C LEU A 12 -12.02 -26.21 -26.04
N TYR A 13 -11.62 -26.11 -27.30
CA TYR A 13 -12.15 -25.13 -28.24
C TYR A 13 -13.68 -25.21 -28.21
N ALA A 14 -14.30 -24.22 -27.56
CA ALA A 14 -15.74 -23.99 -27.57
C ALA A 14 -16.01 -22.48 -27.46
N ILE A 15 -15.88 -21.79 -28.60
CA ILE A 15 -16.90 -20.87 -29.15
C ILE A 15 -17.65 -20.03 -28.09
N ASN A 16 -16.95 -19.15 -27.38
CA ASN A 16 -17.38 -17.80 -26.99
C ASN A 16 -16.21 -17.04 -26.30
N PRO A 17 -15.52 -16.12 -26.98
CA PRO A 17 -14.28 -15.50 -26.46
C PRO A 17 -14.54 -14.41 -25.41
N ILE A 18 -15.73 -14.35 -24.83
CA ILE A 18 -16.18 -13.20 -24.04
C ILE A 18 -15.63 -13.26 -22.60
N TRP A 19 -15.43 -14.46 -22.02
CA TRP A 19 -15.10 -14.61 -20.59
C TRP A 19 -13.81 -15.42 -20.34
N ASN A 20 -12.93 -14.91 -19.46
CA ASN A 20 -11.72 -15.59 -18.96
C ASN A 20 -11.65 -15.45 -17.43
N ALA A 21 -11.40 -16.52 -16.69
CA ALA A 21 -11.33 -16.47 -15.22
C ALA A 21 -10.15 -17.27 -14.69
N GLY A 22 -9.68 -16.90 -13.49
CA GLY A 22 -8.57 -17.59 -12.83
C GLY A 22 -8.43 -17.16 -11.38
N GLY A 23 -7.46 -17.74 -10.68
CA GLY A 23 -7.25 -17.47 -9.27
C GLY A 23 -5.92 -17.98 -8.74
N ILE A 24 -5.66 -17.64 -7.48
CA ILE A 24 -4.47 -18.02 -6.73
C ILE A 24 -4.86 -18.39 -5.31
N VAL A 25 -4.22 -19.42 -4.77
CA VAL A 25 -4.20 -19.71 -3.33
C VAL A 25 -2.75 -19.94 -2.96
N GLY A 26 -2.33 -19.46 -1.79
CA GLY A 26 -0.95 -19.61 -1.37
C GLY A 26 -0.70 -19.24 0.08
N ILE A 27 0.53 -19.46 0.50
CA ILE A 27 1.05 -18.96 1.78
C ILE A 27 1.62 -17.57 1.52
N SER A 28 1.29 -16.62 2.41
CA SER A 28 1.91 -15.30 2.44
C SER A 28 2.83 -15.21 3.64
N ALA A 29 4.08 -14.82 3.44
CA ALA A 29 5.04 -14.64 4.51
C ALA A 29 5.93 -13.44 4.22
N THR A 30 6.21 -12.64 5.24
CA THR A 30 7.15 -11.52 5.17
C THR A 30 7.97 -11.51 6.45
N PHE A 31 9.29 -11.44 6.32
CA PHE A 31 10.22 -11.32 7.43
C PHE A 31 11.19 -10.17 7.18
N GLY A 32 11.49 -9.40 8.22
CA GLY A 32 12.31 -8.21 8.08
C GLY A 32 12.46 -7.39 9.35
N THR A 33 12.98 -6.18 9.17
CA THR A 33 13.34 -5.31 10.31
C THR A 33 12.13 -4.74 11.03
N LYS A 34 11.00 -4.52 10.34
CA LYS A 34 9.78 -3.93 10.91
C LYS A 34 8.51 -4.74 10.67
N VAL A 35 8.50 -5.67 9.73
CA VAL A 35 7.33 -6.49 9.39
C VAL A 35 7.70 -7.95 9.46
N ASN A 36 7.04 -8.70 10.35
CA ASN A 36 7.17 -10.14 10.47
C ASN A 36 5.78 -10.76 10.59
N ARG A 37 5.37 -11.52 9.58
CA ARG A 37 4.02 -12.08 9.49
C ARG A 37 3.98 -13.30 8.59
N ILE A 38 3.02 -14.16 8.85
CA ILE A 38 2.71 -15.34 8.06
C ILE A 38 1.20 -15.48 7.91
N GLY A 39 0.73 -16.15 6.87
CA GLY A 39 -0.68 -16.35 6.68
C GLY A 39 -1.04 -16.96 5.34
N PHE A 40 -2.31 -16.79 4.97
CA PHE A 40 -2.87 -17.34 3.75
C PHE A 40 -3.30 -16.23 2.82
N LEU A 41 -3.15 -16.51 1.54
CA LEU A 41 -3.58 -15.70 0.44
C LEU A 41 -4.60 -16.47 -0.39
N THR A 42 -5.66 -15.78 -0.83
CA THR A 42 -6.54 -16.22 -1.91
C THR A 42 -6.86 -15.05 -2.83
N GLY A 43 -6.96 -15.31 -4.13
CA GLY A 43 -7.31 -14.33 -5.15
C GLY A 43 -8.06 -14.95 -6.31
N ALA A 44 -8.90 -14.17 -6.95
CA ALA A 44 -9.65 -14.57 -8.14
C ALA A 44 -9.85 -13.37 -9.07
N TYR A 45 -9.96 -13.65 -10.36
CA TYR A 45 -10.33 -12.66 -11.36
C TYR A 45 -11.34 -13.24 -12.35
N ILE A 46 -12.14 -12.35 -12.93
CA ILE A 46 -12.99 -12.63 -14.10
C ILE A 46 -12.80 -11.47 -15.07
N VAL A 47 -12.42 -11.79 -16.30
CA VAL A 47 -12.26 -10.89 -17.44
C VAL A 47 -13.45 -11.08 -18.36
N CYS A 48 -14.05 -9.97 -18.77
CA CYS A 48 -15.00 -9.85 -19.86
C CYS A 48 -14.44 -8.83 -20.87
N GLU A 49 -13.88 -9.31 -21.99
CA GLU A 49 -13.18 -8.47 -22.97
C GLU A 49 -12.12 -7.54 -22.34
N ASN A 50 -12.42 -6.23 -22.30
CA ASN A 50 -11.54 -5.17 -21.82
C ASN A 50 -11.81 -4.81 -20.35
N ILE A 51 -12.74 -5.48 -19.68
CA ILE A 51 -13.10 -5.23 -18.29
C ILE A 51 -12.73 -6.46 -17.46
N GLN A 52 -12.20 -6.25 -16.27
CA GLN A 52 -11.88 -7.31 -15.33
C GLN A 52 -12.33 -6.95 -13.92
N LEU A 53 -12.84 -7.95 -13.21
CA LEU A 53 -13.14 -7.90 -11.80
C LEU A 53 -12.11 -8.72 -11.02
N ASN A 54 -11.63 -8.18 -9.91
CA ASN A 54 -10.64 -8.79 -9.03
C ASN A 54 -11.19 -8.94 -7.62
N ALA A 55 -10.99 -10.10 -7.01
CA ALA A 55 -11.21 -10.30 -5.58
C ALA A 55 -9.93 -10.87 -4.96
N TYR A 56 -9.49 -10.32 -3.82
CA TYR A 56 -8.24 -10.73 -3.19
C TYR A 56 -8.37 -10.65 -1.67
N ALA A 57 -8.02 -11.71 -0.97
CA ALA A 57 -8.10 -11.77 0.48
C ALA A 57 -6.83 -12.35 1.10
N ASN A 58 -6.38 -11.73 2.19
CA ASN A 58 -5.26 -12.21 3.00
C ASN A 58 -5.72 -12.34 4.44
N ARG A 59 -5.31 -13.42 5.10
CA ARG A 59 -5.43 -13.58 6.55
C ARG A 59 -4.06 -13.82 7.13
N LEU A 60 -3.57 -12.84 7.88
CA LEU A 60 -2.20 -12.75 8.34
C LEU A 60 -2.16 -12.79 9.86
N TYR A 61 -1.29 -13.62 10.40
CA TYR A 61 -0.82 -13.52 11.77
C TYR A 61 0.47 -12.69 11.76
N CYS A 62 0.38 -11.48 12.30
CA CYS A 62 1.48 -10.55 12.41
C CYS A 62 2.13 -10.69 13.79
N PHE A 63 3.40 -11.07 13.83
CA PHE A 63 4.21 -11.00 15.05
C PHE A 63 4.50 -9.54 15.41
N ASN A 64 4.79 -8.75 14.38
CA ASN A 64 4.87 -7.30 14.38
C ASN A 64 4.65 -6.80 12.95
N SER A 65 4.25 -5.55 12.79
CA SER A 65 4.00 -4.94 11.48
C SER A 65 4.16 -3.42 11.58
N TYR A 66 3.76 -2.69 10.55
CA TYR A 66 3.68 -1.24 10.55
C TYR A 66 2.86 -0.74 11.75
N GLY A 67 3.29 0.39 12.32
CA GLY A 67 2.71 0.96 13.53
C GLY A 67 3.22 0.29 14.81
N PRO A 68 2.34 0.06 15.82
CA PRO A 68 2.74 -0.51 17.09
C PRO A 68 3.21 -1.97 16.95
N ASP A 69 4.26 -2.32 17.70
CA ASP A 69 4.85 -3.68 17.72
C ASP A 69 4.02 -4.63 18.59
N LEU A 70 2.78 -4.87 18.15
CA LEU A 70 1.83 -5.76 18.78
C LEU A 70 1.51 -6.94 17.87
N LYS A 71 1.37 -8.12 18.47
CA LYS A 71 0.86 -9.30 17.79
C LYS A 71 -0.59 -9.06 17.39
N ARG A 72 -0.95 -9.35 16.14
CA ARG A 72 -2.32 -9.18 15.64
C ARG A 72 -2.69 -10.21 14.60
N ILE A 73 -3.99 -10.49 14.52
CA ILE A 73 -4.57 -11.10 13.33
C ILE A 73 -5.07 -9.96 12.47
N GLU A 74 -4.59 -9.90 11.23
CA GLU A 74 -5.00 -8.89 10.26
C GLU A 74 -5.62 -9.60 9.05
N ASN A 75 -6.86 -9.23 8.74
CA ASN A 75 -7.54 -9.63 7.51
C ASN A 75 -7.49 -8.44 6.54
N GLN A 76 -7.17 -8.73 5.28
CA GLN A 76 -7.24 -7.77 4.20
C GLN A 76 -8.19 -8.31 3.14
N PHE A 77 -9.19 -7.54 2.77
CA PHE A 77 -10.10 -7.86 1.66
C PHE A 77 -10.04 -6.78 0.61
N ASN A 78 -10.00 -7.17 -0.66
CA ASN A 78 -9.89 -6.27 -1.79
C ASN A 78 -10.92 -6.68 -2.84
N LEU A 79 -11.67 -5.69 -3.35
CA LEU A 79 -12.55 -5.84 -4.50
C LEU A 79 -12.17 -4.78 -5.52
N GLY A 80 -11.81 -5.20 -6.72
CA GLY A 80 -11.29 -4.33 -7.77
C GLY A 80 -12.02 -4.46 -9.09
N ILE A 81 -11.98 -3.38 -9.86
CA ILE A 81 -12.36 -3.33 -11.28
C ILE A 81 -11.20 -2.75 -12.07
N THR A 82 -10.95 -3.33 -13.24
CA THR A 82 -9.89 -2.92 -14.15
C THR A 82 -10.47 -2.75 -15.54
N GLY A 83 -10.25 -1.58 -16.15
CA GLY A 83 -10.48 -1.35 -17.58
C GLY A 83 -9.14 -1.38 -18.31
N ALA A 84 -9.06 -2.14 -19.40
CA ALA A 84 -7.83 -2.35 -20.14
C ALA A 84 -7.98 -1.96 -21.62
N PHE A 85 -6.89 -1.50 -22.23
CA PHE A 85 -6.91 -0.97 -23.59
C PHE A 85 -5.52 -1.03 -24.23
N GLY A 86 -5.48 -0.81 -25.55
CA GLY A 86 -4.25 -0.88 -26.34
C GLY A 86 -4.07 -2.22 -27.04
N PRO A 87 -2.91 -2.45 -27.66
CA PRO A 87 -2.61 -3.69 -28.35
C PRO A 87 -2.57 -4.88 -27.38
N GLU A 88 -2.82 -6.06 -27.93
CA GLU A 88 -2.57 -7.30 -27.21
C GLU A 88 -1.07 -7.54 -27.11
N THR A 89 -0.59 -7.81 -25.91
CA THR A 89 0.81 -8.12 -25.66
C THR A 89 1.00 -9.62 -25.58
N LEU A 90 1.62 -10.20 -26.61
CA LEU A 90 2.08 -11.60 -26.63
C LEU A 90 3.13 -11.90 -25.54
N THR A 91 3.79 -10.86 -25.02
CA THR A 91 4.91 -10.93 -24.07
C THR A 91 4.50 -11.20 -22.62
N LEU A 92 3.22 -11.03 -22.25
CA LEU A 92 2.68 -11.56 -21.00
C LEU A 92 2.39 -13.04 -21.20
N SER A 93 3.46 -13.83 -21.38
CA SER A 93 3.38 -15.29 -21.28
C SER A 93 2.64 -15.62 -19.99
N ARG A 94 1.59 -16.46 -20.11
CA ARG A 94 0.68 -16.86 -19.04
C ARG A 94 1.36 -17.49 -17.81
N GLU A 95 2.68 -17.65 -17.84
CA GLU A 95 3.51 -18.32 -16.83
C GLU A 95 4.23 -17.35 -15.87
N ALA A 96 4.34 -16.06 -16.21
CA ALA A 96 5.06 -15.05 -15.43
C ALA A 96 4.12 -13.97 -14.84
N VAL A 97 3.07 -14.40 -14.12
CA VAL A 97 2.03 -13.48 -13.65
C VAL A 97 2.21 -13.13 -12.18
N PHE A 98 2.46 -11.85 -11.91
CA PHE A 98 2.37 -11.28 -10.57
C PHE A 98 0.91 -11.07 -10.21
N PHE A 99 0.34 -11.97 -9.42
CA PHE A 99 -1.05 -11.86 -9.00
C PHE A 99 -1.18 -10.81 -7.88
N SER A 100 -2.00 -9.78 -8.12
CA SER A 100 -2.28 -8.72 -7.16
C SER A 100 -3.69 -8.16 -7.39
N PRO A 101 -4.24 -7.37 -6.44
CA PRO A 101 -5.58 -6.76 -6.61
C PRO A 101 -5.71 -5.83 -7.83
N VAL A 102 -4.59 -5.34 -8.37
CA VAL A 102 -4.54 -4.39 -9.50
C VAL A 102 -4.02 -5.01 -10.80
N SER A 103 -3.71 -6.31 -10.78
CA SER A 103 -3.12 -7.02 -11.93
C SER A 103 -4.06 -7.04 -13.13
N ASN A 104 -3.48 -7.04 -14.32
CA ASN A 104 -4.19 -7.04 -15.59
C ASN A 104 -4.03 -8.41 -16.28
N PHE A 105 -5.11 -9.18 -16.32
CA PHE A 105 -5.21 -10.48 -16.98
C PHE A 105 -5.98 -10.41 -18.31
N THR A 106 -6.32 -9.20 -18.79
CA THR A 106 -7.04 -9.00 -20.06
C THR A 106 -6.18 -9.26 -21.30
N GLY A 107 -4.85 -9.27 -21.13
CA GLY A 107 -3.89 -9.40 -22.22
C GLY A 107 -3.60 -8.08 -22.97
N LYS A 108 -4.28 -6.98 -22.63
CA LYS A 108 -4.01 -5.65 -23.19
C LYS A 108 -2.81 -5.00 -22.51
N SER A 109 -2.05 -4.21 -23.27
CA SER A 109 -0.82 -3.59 -22.80
C SER A 109 -1.00 -2.52 -21.72
N ASN A 110 -2.19 -1.90 -21.64
CA ASN A 110 -2.46 -0.81 -20.70
C ASN A 110 -3.72 -1.09 -19.89
N SER A 111 -3.75 -0.57 -18.66
CA SER A 111 -4.94 -0.67 -17.82
C SER A 111 -5.04 0.43 -16.79
N LEU A 112 -6.27 0.69 -16.36
CA LEU A 112 -6.61 1.51 -15.20
C LEU A 112 -7.45 0.66 -14.24
N SER A 113 -7.01 0.57 -12.99
CA SER A 113 -7.60 -0.25 -11.94
C SER A 113 -8.03 0.62 -10.77
N TYR A 114 -9.21 0.34 -10.23
CA TYR A 114 -9.65 0.84 -8.93
C TYR A 114 -9.96 -0.33 -8.01
N VAL A 115 -9.47 -0.28 -6.78
CA VAL A 115 -9.67 -1.33 -5.77
C VAL A 115 -10.17 -0.72 -4.48
N PHE A 116 -11.28 -1.22 -3.97
CA PHE A 116 -11.72 -0.98 -2.60
C PHE A 116 -11.07 -1.99 -1.67
N LYS A 117 -10.40 -1.51 -0.62
CA LYS A 117 -9.67 -2.35 0.33
C LYS A 117 -10.15 -2.15 1.76
N ILE A 118 -10.28 -3.26 2.49
CA ILE A 118 -10.68 -3.31 3.89
C ILE A 118 -9.56 -3.98 4.67
N TYR A 119 -9.07 -3.30 5.71
CA TYR A 119 -8.24 -3.87 6.76
C TYR A 119 -9.10 -4.08 8.01
N SER A 120 -9.03 -5.28 8.57
CA SER A 120 -9.67 -5.62 9.83
C SER A 120 -8.67 -6.31 10.75
N ASP A 121 -8.49 -5.81 11.96
CA ASP A 121 -7.59 -6.38 12.96
C ASP A 121 -8.15 -6.28 14.39
N ASN A 122 -7.47 -6.96 15.32
CA ASN A 122 -7.81 -7.00 16.74
C ASN A 122 -7.03 -5.98 17.59
N ILE A 123 -6.31 -5.02 16.99
CA ILE A 123 -5.62 -3.94 17.71
C ILE A 123 -6.25 -2.56 17.45
N SER A 124 -7.39 -2.55 16.77
CA SER A 124 -8.12 -1.35 16.34
C SER A 124 -7.31 -0.44 15.40
N THR A 125 -6.53 -1.04 14.50
CA THR A 125 -6.00 -0.34 13.32
C THR A 125 -6.81 -0.61 12.05
N SER A 126 -8.02 -1.19 12.19
CA SER A 126 -8.96 -1.41 11.08
C SER A 126 -9.28 -0.12 10.33
N GLN A 127 -9.24 -0.20 8.99
CA GLN A 127 -9.38 0.94 8.10
C GLN A 127 -9.84 0.47 6.72
N ASN A 128 -10.58 1.32 6.01
CA ASN A 128 -10.86 1.11 4.60
C ASN A 128 -10.02 2.09 3.79
N THR A 129 -9.50 1.66 2.66
CA THR A 129 -8.72 2.47 1.72
C THR A 129 -9.16 2.18 0.29
N GLY A 130 -8.76 3.03 -0.64
CA GLY A 130 -8.83 2.74 -2.07
C GLY A 130 -7.43 2.60 -2.65
N ILE A 131 -7.31 1.84 -3.73
CA ILE A 131 -6.09 1.75 -4.54
C ILE A 131 -6.44 2.18 -5.97
N ILE A 132 -5.63 3.06 -6.53
CA ILE A 132 -5.64 3.37 -7.96
C ILE A 132 -4.38 2.72 -8.56
N GLY A 133 -4.57 1.96 -9.63
CA GLY A 133 -3.48 1.36 -10.37
C GLY A 133 -3.51 1.73 -11.84
N PHE A 134 -2.35 2.04 -12.40
CA PHE A 134 -2.16 2.32 -13.81
C PHE A 134 -1.06 1.42 -14.36
N GLN A 135 -1.30 0.83 -15.53
CA GLN A 135 -0.31 0.08 -16.29
C GLN A 135 -0.18 0.70 -17.68
N SER A 136 1.07 0.88 -18.12
CA SER A 136 1.42 1.19 -19.49
C SER A 136 2.59 0.31 -19.94
N GLY A 137 2.28 -0.72 -20.73
CA GLY A 137 3.20 -1.78 -21.08
C GLY A 137 3.81 -2.45 -19.84
N ASN A 138 5.12 -2.30 -19.70
CA ASN A 138 5.92 -2.85 -18.62
C ASN A 138 5.98 -1.94 -17.37
N PHE A 139 5.45 -0.73 -17.44
CA PHE A 139 5.47 0.21 -16.32
C PHE A 139 4.14 0.15 -15.56
N HIS A 140 4.24 0.13 -14.24
CA HIS A 140 3.11 0.11 -13.33
C HIS A 140 3.26 1.21 -12.29
N PHE A 141 2.17 1.92 -12.04
CA PHE A 141 2.06 2.91 -10.97
C PHE A 141 0.87 2.55 -10.09
N PHE A 142 1.09 2.41 -8.79
CA PHE A 142 0.05 2.10 -7.82
C PHE A 142 0.08 3.12 -6.70
N THR A 143 -1.10 3.50 -6.20
CA THR A 143 -1.22 4.36 -5.03
C THR A 143 -2.40 3.94 -4.16
N GLU A 144 -2.21 3.90 -2.84
CA GLU A 144 -3.22 3.57 -1.85
C GLU A 144 -3.41 4.74 -0.88
N ASN A 145 -4.67 5.14 -0.63
CA ASN A 145 -5.02 6.17 0.35
C ASN A 145 -6.51 6.06 0.74
N ASP A 146 -6.91 6.57 1.91
CA ASP A 146 -8.32 6.61 2.34
C ASP A 146 -9.16 7.75 1.73
N LEU A 147 -8.52 8.72 1.07
CA LEU A 147 -9.15 9.73 0.23
C LEU A 147 -9.84 9.10 -0.98
N PHE A 148 -9.32 7.99 -1.50
CA PHE A 148 -9.92 7.26 -2.64
C PHE A 148 -11.23 6.52 -2.28
N ILE A 149 -11.67 6.62 -1.01
CA ILE A 149 -13.00 6.22 -0.55
C ILE A 149 -13.74 7.38 0.15
N PHE A 150 -13.32 8.62 -0.13
CA PHE A 150 -13.93 9.87 0.35
C PHE A 150 -13.91 10.06 1.88
N LYS A 151 -12.95 9.46 2.60
CA LYS A 151 -12.79 9.69 4.05
C LYS A 151 -11.70 10.71 4.39
N GLY A 152 -10.52 10.60 3.77
CA GLY A 152 -9.40 11.52 4.00
C GLY A 152 -9.02 11.67 5.47
N SER A 153 -8.94 10.56 6.23
CA SER A 153 -8.70 10.62 7.68
C SER A 153 -7.22 10.63 8.06
N ASP A 154 -6.34 10.22 7.15
CA ASP A 154 -4.89 10.15 7.32
C ASP A 154 -4.42 9.31 8.53
N LYS A 155 -5.26 8.43 9.06
CA LYS A 155 -4.90 7.52 10.16
C LYS A 155 -4.30 6.22 9.63
N TYR A 156 -3.41 5.64 10.41
CA TYR A 156 -2.75 4.35 10.18
C TYR A 156 -2.11 4.27 8.80
N ARG A 157 -2.79 3.71 7.81
CA ARG A 157 -2.28 3.49 6.45
C ARG A 157 -2.50 4.75 5.63
N THR A 158 -1.77 5.80 6.00
CA THR A 158 -1.98 7.18 5.53
C THR A 158 -1.63 7.38 4.06
N GLY A 159 -0.84 6.50 3.44
CA GLY A 159 -0.57 6.60 2.01
C GLY A 159 0.55 5.69 1.58
N ALA A 160 0.39 5.06 0.42
CA ALA A 160 1.45 4.28 -0.20
C ALA A 160 1.50 4.51 -1.70
N VAL A 161 2.69 4.44 -2.29
CA VAL A 161 2.94 4.58 -3.73
C VAL A 161 3.98 3.56 -4.16
N SER A 162 3.75 2.92 -5.30
CA SER A 162 4.73 2.06 -5.95
C SER A 162 4.87 2.42 -7.42
N VAL A 163 6.12 2.52 -7.88
CA VAL A 163 6.47 2.58 -9.30
C VAL A 163 7.27 1.33 -9.63
N ILE A 164 6.79 0.53 -10.56
CA ILE A 164 7.35 -0.80 -10.87
C ILE A 164 7.58 -0.90 -12.37
N TYR A 165 8.73 -1.46 -12.73
CA TYR A 165 9.04 -1.95 -14.06
C TYR A 165 9.02 -3.47 -14.05
N GLN A 166 8.21 -4.08 -14.91
CA GLN A 166 8.11 -5.52 -15.08
C GLN A 166 8.77 -5.95 -16.38
N ASN A 167 9.63 -6.95 -16.31
CA ASN A 167 10.16 -7.62 -17.50
C ASN A 167 10.11 -9.13 -17.28
N MET A 168 9.30 -9.82 -18.10
CA MET A 168 9.03 -11.25 -17.95
C MET A 168 8.59 -11.59 -16.51
N ASN A 169 9.35 -12.45 -15.84
CA ASN A 169 9.15 -12.93 -14.48
C ASN A 169 9.82 -12.08 -13.41
N MET A 170 10.32 -10.88 -13.74
CA MET A 170 10.96 -10.00 -12.77
C MET A 170 10.25 -8.65 -12.69
N GLN A 171 10.09 -8.14 -11.47
CA GLN A 171 9.66 -6.78 -11.19
C GLN A 171 10.74 -6.07 -10.38
N LEU A 172 11.07 -4.84 -10.78
CA LEU A 172 11.91 -3.92 -10.03
C LEU A 172 11.09 -2.67 -9.72
N GLY A 173 11.18 -2.15 -8.51
CA GLY A 173 10.35 -1.01 -8.14
C GLY A 173 10.91 -0.13 -7.04
N VAL A 174 10.26 1.01 -6.88
CA VAL A 174 10.46 1.96 -5.78
C VAL A 174 9.12 2.10 -5.05
N ASN A 175 9.16 1.97 -3.74
CA ASN A 175 7.98 1.93 -2.88
C ASN A 175 8.11 2.99 -1.80
N LEU A 176 7.05 3.75 -1.62
CA LEU A 176 6.87 4.74 -0.58
C LEU A 176 5.69 4.30 0.28
N LEU A 177 5.86 4.28 1.59
CA LEU A 177 4.83 3.83 2.51
C LEU A 177 4.83 4.71 3.75
N LEU A 178 3.67 5.31 4.03
CA LEU A 178 3.46 6.28 5.09
C LEU A 178 2.54 5.68 6.14
N TRP A 179 2.88 5.84 7.41
CA TRP A 179 2.00 5.43 8.49
C TRP A 179 1.94 6.50 9.57
N THR A 180 0.74 6.82 10.06
CA THR A 180 0.52 7.82 11.11
C THR A 180 -0.44 7.28 12.16
N GLY A 181 -0.35 7.75 13.42
CA GLY A 181 -1.31 7.39 14.46
C GLY A 181 -2.76 7.85 14.17
N ASN A 182 -3.66 7.59 15.13
CA ASN A 182 -5.07 7.90 14.95
C ASN A 182 -5.34 9.42 14.95
N ASN A 183 -5.56 9.99 13.77
CA ASN A 183 -5.96 11.38 13.60
C ASN A 183 -7.47 11.62 13.84
N ASN A 184 -8.29 10.58 14.01
CA ASN A 184 -9.72 10.72 14.29
C ASN A 184 -10.06 10.51 15.77
N ASP A 185 -9.06 10.55 16.63
CA ASP A 185 -9.21 10.42 18.08
C ASP A 185 -9.69 11.74 18.70
N GLU A 186 -10.55 11.65 19.71
CA GLU A 186 -11.05 12.82 20.45
C GLU A 186 -9.94 13.55 21.21
N LYS A 187 -8.85 12.85 21.53
CA LYS A 187 -7.67 13.42 22.21
C LYS A 187 -6.75 14.19 21.28
N LYS A 188 -7.05 14.26 19.98
CA LYS A 188 -6.26 15.05 19.04
C LYS A 188 -6.40 16.53 19.34
N ILE A 189 -5.27 17.23 19.37
CA ILE A 189 -5.24 18.68 19.55
C ILE A 189 -4.77 19.32 18.24
N LYS A 190 -5.50 20.33 17.75
CA LYS A 190 -5.06 21.17 16.63
C LYS A 190 -4.41 22.43 17.19
N ILE A 191 -3.15 22.64 16.88
CA ILE A 191 -2.39 23.85 17.22
C ILE A 191 -2.38 24.76 15.99
N LYS A 192 -2.85 25.99 16.14
CA LYS A 192 -2.97 26.95 15.04
C LYS A 192 -1.63 27.61 14.70
N PRO A 193 -1.49 28.20 13.50
CA PRO A 193 -0.33 29.03 13.18
C PRO A 193 -0.12 30.12 14.25
N GLY A 194 1.12 30.26 14.74
CA GLY A 194 1.49 31.25 15.76
C GLY A 194 1.31 30.80 17.21
N GLU A 195 0.62 29.68 17.48
CA GLU A 195 0.49 29.12 18.84
C GLU A 195 1.73 28.29 19.27
N SER A 196 2.69 28.09 18.37
CA SER A 196 3.96 27.41 18.66
C SER A 196 5.06 27.83 17.67
N ASP A 197 6.30 27.47 17.99
CA ASP A 197 7.47 27.66 17.11
C ASP A 197 7.49 26.74 15.87
N TYR A 198 6.54 25.81 15.75
CA TYR A 198 6.45 24.92 14.60
C TYR A 198 5.95 25.66 13.36
N ARG A 199 6.81 25.73 12.33
CA ARG A 199 6.52 26.45 11.08
C ARG A 199 5.62 25.62 10.15
N SER A 200 4.35 25.99 10.07
CA SER A 200 3.39 25.52 9.06
C SER A 200 2.32 26.57 8.77
N GLU A 201 1.87 26.66 7.52
CA GLU A 201 0.84 27.60 7.06
C GLU A 201 -0.51 27.39 7.77
N PHE A 202 -0.83 26.15 8.13
CA PHE A 202 -2.10 25.77 8.77
C PHE A 202 -1.94 25.17 10.17
N GLY A 203 -0.75 25.32 10.76
CA GLY A 203 -0.43 24.75 12.07
C GLY A 203 -0.21 23.25 11.99
N TYR A 204 -0.49 22.53 13.07
CA TYR A 204 -0.28 21.08 13.14
C TYR A 204 -1.27 20.35 14.05
N TYR A 205 -1.36 19.03 13.86
CA TYR A 205 -2.06 18.14 14.78
C TYR A 205 -1.07 17.51 15.75
N ASP A 206 -1.32 17.69 17.04
CA ASP A 206 -0.67 16.94 18.11
C ASP A 206 -1.44 15.63 18.36
N LEU A 207 -0.73 14.52 18.18
CA LEU A 207 -1.25 13.17 18.34
C LEU A 207 -0.70 12.47 19.60
N SER A 208 0.06 13.16 20.46
CA SER A 208 0.78 12.57 21.60
C SER A 208 -0.11 11.71 22.51
N GLU A 209 -1.38 12.10 22.68
CA GLU A 209 -2.38 11.43 23.51
C GLU A 209 -3.36 10.54 22.72
N THR A 210 -3.24 10.47 21.40
CA THR A 210 -4.14 9.68 20.56
C THR A 210 -3.70 8.22 20.45
N LYS A 211 -4.64 7.34 20.09
CA LYS A 211 -4.32 5.92 19.88
C LYS A 211 -3.22 5.75 18.82
N TYR A 212 -2.08 5.24 19.28
CA TYR A 212 -0.87 5.03 18.49
C TYR A 212 -0.28 6.30 17.85
N GLY A 213 -0.59 7.50 18.38
CA GLY A 213 -0.01 8.76 17.90
C GLY A 213 1.51 8.87 18.02
N LYS A 214 2.10 8.07 18.92
CA LYS A 214 3.56 7.95 19.10
C LYS A 214 4.25 7.08 18.03
N PHE A 215 3.49 6.54 17.08
CA PHE A 215 4.01 5.76 15.97
C PHE A 215 3.84 6.54 14.67
N SER A 216 4.88 6.51 13.85
CA SER A 216 4.94 7.17 12.55
C SER A 216 6.03 6.52 11.73
N HIS A 217 5.77 6.35 10.44
CA HIS A 217 6.69 5.75 9.48
C HIS A 217 6.67 6.52 8.16
N GLY A 218 7.86 6.67 7.59
CA GLY A 218 8.06 7.16 6.24
C GLY A 218 9.10 6.28 5.58
N ILE A 219 8.64 5.23 4.92
CA ILE A 219 9.51 4.20 4.35
C ILE A 219 9.66 4.47 2.87
N LEU A 220 10.91 4.60 2.42
CA LEU A 220 11.27 4.60 1.00
C LEU A 220 12.20 3.42 0.75
N ALA A 221 11.80 2.52 -0.16
CA ALA A 221 12.54 1.29 -0.42
C ALA A 221 12.53 0.89 -1.89
N PHE A 222 13.66 0.35 -2.35
CA PHE A 222 13.74 -0.39 -3.60
C PHE A 222 13.23 -1.80 -3.38
N SER A 223 12.54 -2.37 -4.38
CA SER A 223 12.05 -3.74 -4.36
C SER A 223 12.49 -4.52 -5.59
N GLY A 224 12.74 -5.80 -5.40
CA GLY A 224 12.84 -6.79 -6.46
C GLY A 224 11.87 -7.93 -6.18
N ALA A 225 11.15 -8.38 -7.19
CA ALA A 225 10.28 -9.55 -7.10
C ALA A 225 10.47 -10.46 -8.30
N TYR A 226 10.29 -11.76 -8.07
CA TYR A 226 10.43 -12.80 -9.08
C TYR A 226 9.21 -13.72 -9.03
N ALA A 227 8.58 -13.92 -10.19
CA ALA A 227 7.48 -14.83 -10.37
C ALA A 227 7.99 -16.28 -10.47
N LEU A 228 7.47 -17.13 -9.60
CA LEU A 228 7.67 -18.57 -9.57
C LEU A 228 6.51 -19.28 -10.29
N PRO A 229 6.64 -20.59 -10.58
CA PRO A 229 5.53 -21.37 -11.11
C PRO A 229 4.25 -21.21 -10.29
N TYR A 230 3.10 -21.34 -10.96
CA TYR A 230 1.76 -21.18 -10.37
C TYR A 230 1.49 -19.77 -9.82
N SER A 231 2.09 -18.75 -10.44
CA SER A 231 1.91 -17.33 -10.11
C SER A 231 2.29 -16.97 -8.68
N GLN A 232 3.08 -17.82 -8.02
CA GLN A 232 3.66 -17.53 -6.72
C GLN A 232 4.77 -16.50 -6.89
N THR A 233 5.07 -15.72 -5.87
CA THR A 233 6.09 -14.65 -5.96
C THR A 233 7.04 -14.71 -4.77
N ILE A 234 8.33 -14.56 -5.04
CA ILE A 234 9.31 -14.19 -4.01
C ILE A 234 9.72 -12.75 -4.21
N SER A 235 9.98 -12.03 -3.12
CA SER A 235 10.42 -10.64 -3.21
C SER A 235 11.33 -10.23 -2.07
N ALA A 236 12.06 -9.15 -2.29
CA ALA A 236 12.83 -8.46 -1.27
C ALA A 236 12.66 -6.95 -1.40
N MET A 237 12.73 -6.24 -0.28
CA MET A 237 12.76 -4.77 -0.23
C MET A 237 13.93 -4.32 0.64
N ALA A 238 14.57 -3.21 0.26
CA ALA A 238 15.62 -2.57 1.05
C ALA A 238 15.52 -1.04 0.95
N GLY A 239 15.67 -0.35 2.07
CA GLY A 239 15.44 1.08 2.13
C GLY A 239 15.64 1.69 3.51
N ILE A 240 14.97 2.82 3.73
CA ILE A 240 15.09 3.62 4.95
C ILE A 240 13.68 3.95 5.47
N ASP A 241 13.49 3.77 6.77
CA ASP A 241 12.36 4.31 7.53
C ASP A 241 12.79 5.59 8.25
N SER A 242 12.17 6.72 7.92
CA SER A 242 12.51 8.03 8.49
C SER A 242 11.31 8.96 8.61
N GLU A 243 11.25 9.67 9.74
CA GLU A 243 10.35 10.82 9.92
C GLU A 243 10.57 11.91 8.85
N GLN A 244 11.77 12.01 8.29
CA GLN A 244 12.08 12.99 7.26
C GLN A 244 11.40 12.67 5.94
N ILE A 245 11.38 11.39 5.56
CA ILE A 245 10.67 10.93 4.36
C ILE A 245 9.18 11.23 4.53
N ARG A 246 8.58 10.86 5.68
CA ARG A 246 7.17 11.14 5.95
C ARG A 246 6.89 12.64 5.90
N HIS A 247 7.70 13.47 6.55
CA HIS A 247 7.49 14.92 6.58
C HIS A 247 7.58 15.56 5.19
N VAL A 248 8.57 15.19 4.38
CA VAL A 248 8.73 15.74 3.03
C VAL A 248 7.57 15.32 2.14
N VAL A 249 7.20 14.05 2.15
CA VAL A 249 6.13 13.55 1.27
C VAL A 249 4.76 14.02 1.77
N GLN A 250 4.42 13.74 3.03
CA GLN A 250 3.09 14.03 3.54
C GLN A 250 2.89 15.54 3.75
N ASN A 251 3.74 16.19 4.53
CA ASN A 251 3.49 17.59 4.87
C ASN A 251 3.89 18.52 3.72
N LYS A 252 5.09 18.34 3.14
CA LYS A 252 5.63 19.31 2.16
C LYS A 252 5.16 19.09 0.74
N PHE A 253 4.83 17.86 0.35
CA PHE A 253 4.30 17.59 -0.98
C PHE A 253 2.78 17.46 -0.98
N LEU A 254 2.19 16.61 -0.14
CA LEU A 254 0.75 16.35 -0.16
C LEU A 254 -0.10 17.39 0.57
N HIS A 255 0.33 17.92 1.72
CA HIS A 255 -0.48 18.89 2.48
C HIS A 255 -0.27 20.32 1.97
N ASP A 256 0.99 20.73 1.79
CA ASP A 256 1.33 22.07 1.26
C ASP A 256 0.92 22.21 -0.22
N MET A 257 0.76 21.08 -0.95
CA MET A 257 0.39 21.01 -2.38
C MET A 257 1.10 22.06 -3.25
N PRO A 258 2.45 22.08 -3.29
CA PRO A 258 3.20 23.10 -4.02
C PRO A 258 2.96 23.06 -5.54
N PHE A 259 2.40 21.95 -6.05
CA PHE A 259 2.01 21.75 -7.44
C PHE A 259 0.65 22.39 -7.80
N ILE A 260 -0.12 22.89 -6.83
CA ILE A 260 -1.38 23.61 -7.07
C ILE A 260 -1.17 25.10 -6.75
N PRO A 261 -1.46 26.02 -7.69
CA PRO A 261 -1.38 27.46 -7.42
C PRO A 261 -2.21 27.85 -6.19
N LYS A 262 -1.64 28.66 -5.28
CA LYS A 262 -2.29 29.07 -4.02
C LYS A 262 -3.69 29.68 -4.22
N LYS A 263 -3.93 30.37 -5.33
CA LYS A 263 -5.24 30.96 -5.67
C LYS A 263 -6.32 29.90 -5.92
N LEU A 264 -5.94 28.69 -6.32
CA LEU A 264 -6.84 27.57 -6.60
C LEU A 264 -6.91 26.58 -5.43
N ASN A 265 -5.90 26.57 -4.56
CA ASN A 265 -5.85 25.70 -3.40
C ASN A 265 -6.64 26.29 -2.22
N LYS A 266 -7.83 25.75 -1.96
CA LYS A 266 -8.67 26.12 -0.80
C LYS A 266 -8.53 25.14 0.38
N ALA A 267 -7.70 24.11 0.25
CA ALA A 267 -7.58 23.09 1.28
C ALA A 267 -6.79 23.62 2.49
N ILE A 268 -7.26 23.28 3.69
CA ILE A 268 -6.59 23.59 4.94
C ILE A 268 -6.10 22.26 5.51
N ASN A 269 -4.82 21.96 5.29
CA ASN A 269 -4.21 20.70 5.69
C ASN A 269 -3.11 20.95 6.74
N PRO A 270 -3.44 20.92 8.04
CA PRO A 270 -2.43 21.03 9.10
C PRO A 270 -1.39 19.92 8.97
N HIS A 271 -0.17 20.19 9.42
CA HIS A 271 0.91 19.22 9.37
C HIS A 271 0.77 18.17 10.47
N PHE A 272 1.39 17.02 10.25
CA PHE A 272 1.75 16.11 11.35
C PHE A 272 3.23 16.32 11.67
N PRO A 273 3.61 16.82 12.86
CA PRO A 273 5.01 17.02 13.20
C PRO A 273 5.77 15.70 13.10
N LYS A 274 7.07 15.80 12.85
CA LYS A 274 7.96 14.65 13.01
C LYS A 274 7.95 14.21 14.46
N LEU A 275 8.25 12.94 14.71
CA LEU A 275 8.41 12.45 16.09
C LEU A 275 9.86 12.61 16.60
N ASP A 276 9.97 12.89 17.89
CA ASP A 276 11.21 12.81 18.66
C ASP A 276 11.50 11.37 19.12
N SER A 277 12.61 11.16 19.82
CA SER A 277 13.03 9.84 20.33
C SER A 277 12.04 9.22 21.32
N ASN A 278 11.17 10.00 21.94
CA ASN A 278 10.14 9.56 22.87
C ASN A 278 8.78 9.35 22.18
N GLY A 279 8.71 9.57 20.86
CA GLY A 279 7.47 9.50 20.10
C GLY A 279 6.57 10.71 20.27
N LEU A 280 7.09 11.83 20.79
CA LEU A 280 6.35 13.09 20.93
C LEU A 280 6.62 14.02 19.73
N PRO A 281 5.77 15.03 19.48
CA PRO A 281 6.01 16.01 18.42
C PRO A 281 7.38 16.69 18.55
N TYR A 282 8.21 16.58 17.53
CA TYR A 282 9.51 17.24 17.43
C TYR A 282 9.31 18.69 16.94
N LEU A 283 9.38 19.63 17.89
CA LEU A 283 9.17 21.06 17.67
C LEU A 283 10.49 21.85 17.67
N LYS A 284 11.65 21.17 17.65
CA LYS A 284 13.00 21.75 17.73
C LYS A 284 13.29 22.49 19.05
N LYS A 285 12.72 22.02 20.16
CA LYS A 285 13.10 22.50 21.50
C LYS A 285 14.51 22.00 21.86
N GLN A 286 15.22 22.72 22.72
CA GLN A 286 16.63 22.49 23.04
C GLN A 286 16.95 21.04 23.47
N ASP A 287 16.04 20.41 24.23
CA ASP A 287 16.24 19.05 24.76
C ASP A 287 15.60 17.94 23.90
N GLN A 288 15.04 18.26 22.74
CA GLN A 288 14.44 17.27 21.86
C GLN A 288 15.46 16.68 20.89
N THR A 289 15.48 15.35 20.83
CA THR A 289 16.23 14.61 19.79
C THR A 289 15.25 14.00 18.80
N MET A 290 15.43 14.29 17.51
CA MET A 290 14.58 13.71 16.47
C MET A 290 14.73 12.18 16.44
N LYS A 291 13.61 11.46 16.19
CA LYS A 291 13.62 10.01 15.98
C LYS A 291 14.61 9.64 14.86
N LYS A 292 15.53 8.72 15.17
CA LYS A 292 16.57 8.29 14.23
C LYS A 292 15.98 7.50 13.07
N SER A 293 16.51 7.73 11.88
CA SER A 293 16.25 6.90 10.70
C SER A 293 16.75 5.48 10.94
N LYS A 294 16.03 4.48 10.42
CA LYS A 294 16.38 3.07 10.55
C LYS A 294 16.46 2.41 9.18
N PHE A 295 17.31 1.40 9.06
CA PHE A 295 17.28 0.53 7.90
C PHE A 295 15.97 -0.24 7.83
N PHE A 296 15.35 -0.25 6.66
CA PHE A 296 14.17 -1.05 6.35
C PHE A 296 14.57 -2.16 5.39
N GLY A 297 14.30 -3.41 5.75
CA GLY A 297 14.56 -4.55 4.88
C GLY A 297 13.55 -5.65 5.11
N THR A 298 13.10 -6.30 4.03
CA THR A 298 12.20 -7.45 4.07
C THR A 298 12.55 -8.47 2.99
N VAL A 299 12.22 -9.73 3.26
CA VAL A 299 12.10 -10.83 2.28
C VAL A 299 10.71 -11.44 2.43
N SER A 300 10.08 -11.78 1.31
CA SER A 300 8.69 -12.24 1.30
C SER A 300 8.41 -13.33 0.28
N VAL A 301 7.40 -14.13 0.59
CA VAL A 301 6.68 -15.00 -0.34
C VAL A 301 5.24 -14.48 -0.41
N ASN A 302 4.74 -14.27 -1.63
CA ASN A 302 3.41 -13.71 -1.90
C ASN A 302 3.06 -12.51 -1.00
N PRO A 303 3.84 -11.42 -1.06
CA PRO A 303 3.58 -10.25 -0.23
C PRO A 303 2.23 -9.61 -0.58
N THR A 304 1.64 -8.89 0.37
CA THR A 304 0.56 -7.93 0.06
C THR A 304 1.15 -6.74 -0.71
N LEU A 305 0.34 -6.04 -1.51
CA LEU A 305 0.83 -4.95 -2.37
C LEU A 305 1.46 -3.78 -1.60
N PHE A 306 0.96 -3.47 -0.39
CA PHE A 306 1.46 -2.37 0.45
C PHE A 306 1.60 -2.81 1.91
N TYR A 307 0.54 -2.60 2.72
CA TYR A 307 0.55 -2.87 4.16
C TYR A 307 0.26 -4.31 4.50
#